data_AF-A0A3D1YP11-F1
#
_entry.id   AF-A0A3D1YP11-F1
#
_cell.length_a   1.000
_cell.length_b   1.000
_cell.length_c   1.000
_cell.angle_alpha   90.00
_cell.angle_beta   90.00
_cell.angle_gamma   90.00
#
_symmetry.space_group_name_H-M   'P 1'
#
loop_
_entity.id
_entity.type
_entity.pdbx_description
1 polymer ?
#
loop_
_entity_poly.entity_id
_entity_poly.type
_entity_poly.pdbx_seq_one_letter_code
_entity_poly.pdbx_strand_id
1 'polypeptide(L)'
;MGKWTRRGVLSAGVLGGTGLIIGIAVRPGNPTETAGHLVAGEGENLLHIYLKIDSENRATAILPHSEMGQGAQTALTQMLAEEMDADWDLMRFEEAPANAEYANMALGRGYL
;
A
#
# COMPACT_ATOMS: atom_id res chain seq x y z
N MET A 1 -24.56 50.98 -5.35
CA MET A 1 -24.55 49.58 -4.86
C MET A 1 -23.26 49.36 -4.10
N GLY A 2 -23.34 49.16 -2.77
CA GLY A 2 -22.16 49.07 -1.91
C GLY A 2 -21.30 47.86 -2.29
N LYS A 3 -20.00 48.08 -2.50
CA LYS A 3 -19.06 47.00 -2.83
C LYS A 3 -19.04 46.01 -1.67
N TRP A 4 -19.38 44.75 -1.93
CA TRP A 4 -19.31 43.69 -0.94
C TRP A 4 -17.89 43.61 -0.39
N THR A 5 -17.76 43.83 0.92
CA THR A 5 -16.47 43.69 1.60
C THR A 5 -16.26 42.22 1.94
N ARG A 6 -15.01 41.77 1.96
CA ARG A 6 -14.64 40.38 2.33
C ARG A 6 -15.26 39.98 3.67
N ARG A 7 -15.27 40.91 4.62
CA ARG A 7 -15.92 40.77 5.94
C ARG A 7 -17.44 40.64 5.84
N GLY A 8 -18.09 41.41 4.96
CA GLY A 8 -19.54 41.30 4.74
C GLY A 8 -19.96 39.93 4.20
N VAL A 9 -19.17 39.35 3.29
CA VAL A 9 -19.41 37.99 2.76
C VAL A 9 -19.23 36.93 3.86
N LEU A 10 -18.15 37.01 4.64
CA LEU A 10 -17.89 36.05 5.72
C LEU A 10 -18.93 36.14 6.85
N SER A 11 -19.30 37.36 7.28
CA SER A 11 -20.32 37.56 8.32
C SER A 11 -21.71 37.09 7.89
N ALA A 12 -22.09 37.33 6.63
CA ALA A 12 -23.34 36.83 6.07
C ALA A 12 -23.35 35.30 5.99
N GLY A 13 -22.23 34.69 5.61
CA GLY A 13 -22.08 33.23 5.54
C GLY A 13 -22.23 32.54 6.90
N VAL A 14 -21.59 33.09 7.95
CA VAL A 14 -21.67 32.60 9.33
C VAL A 14 -23.10 32.73 9.89
N LEU A 15 -23.75 33.89 9.72
CA LEU A 15 -25.12 34.09 10.18
C LEU A 15 -26.14 33.22 9.42
N GLY A 16 -25.89 32.95 8.13
CA GLY A 16 -26.71 32.07 7.30
C GLY A 16 -26.47 30.58 7.52
N GLY A 17 -25.55 30.19 8.43
CA GLY A 17 -25.24 28.79 8.73
C GLY A 17 -24.50 28.05 7.61
N THR A 18 -23.87 28.77 6.69
CA THR A 18 -23.11 28.17 5.58
C THR A 18 -21.66 27.92 6.00
N GLY A 19 -21.19 26.68 5.82
CA GLY A 19 -19.84 26.25 6.17
C GLY A 19 -19.21 25.40 5.08
N LEU A 20 -17.89 25.53 4.90
CA LEU A 20 -17.09 24.72 3.99
C LEU A 20 -16.33 23.67 4.82
N ILE A 21 -16.56 22.40 4.54
CA ILE A 21 -15.79 21.29 5.09
C ILE A 21 -14.82 20.81 4.02
N ILE A 22 -13.53 20.79 4.35
CA ILE A 22 -12.49 20.23 3.51
C ILE A 22 -11.95 18.98 4.21
N GLY A 23 -12.29 17.81 3.67
CA GLY A 23 -11.69 16.54 4.10
C GLY A 23 -10.35 16.34 3.41
N ILE A 24 -9.29 16.15 4.21
CA ILE A 24 -7.99 15.72 3.70
C ILE A 24 -7.85 14.23 4.01
N ALA A 25 -7.81 13.39 2.99
CA ALA A 25 -7.50 11.98 3.13
C ALA A 25 -6.00 11.79 2.86
N VAL A 26 -5.24 11.47 3.91
CA VAL A 26 -3.84 11.03 3.77
C VAL A 26 -3.87 9.51 3.65
N ARG A 27 -3.53 8.98 2.47
CA ARG A 27 -3.36 7.55 2.28
C ARG A 27 -1.97 7.16 2.78
N PRO A 28 -1.83 6.25 3.76
CA PRO A 28 -0.52 5.68 4.08
C PRO A 28 0.07 5.05 2.81
N GLY A 29 1.32 5.37 2.51
CA GLY A 29 2.00 4.81 1.33
C GLY A 29 2.22 3.30 1.42
N ASN A 30 2.23 2.75 2.64
CA ASN A 30 2.44 1.34 2.93
C ASN A 30 1.23 0.79 3.71
N PRO A 31 0.41 -0.10 3.13
CA PRO A 31 -0.80 -0.61 3.77
C PRO A 31 -0.53 -1.79 4.72
N THR A 32 0.63 -1.84 5.38
CA THR A 32 1.04 -2.96 6.27
C THR A 32 0.02 -3.24 7.38
N GLU A 33 -0.57 -2.22 7.98
CA GLU A 33 -1.62 -2.41 9.01
C GLU A 33 -2.87 -3.11 8.44
N THR A 34 -3.22 -2.80 7.19
CA THR A 34 -4.40 -3.38 6.55
C THR A 34 -4.10 -4.73 5.92
N ALA A 35 -2.90 -4.94 5.38
CA ALA A 35 -2.51 -6.18 4.70
C ALA A 35 -1.88 -7.22 5.64
N GLY A 36 -1.40 -6.81 6.83
CA GLY A 36 -0.68 -7.69 7.77
C GLY A 36 -1.45 -8.96 8.09
N HIS A 37 -2.74 -8.86 8.37
CA HIS A 37 -3.59 -10.01 8.68
C HIS A 37 -3.80 -10.99 7.51
N LEU A 38 -3.47 -10.60 6.28
CA LEU A 38 -3.63 -11.45 5.09
C LEU A 38 -2.47 -12.43 4.91
N VAL A 39 -1.29 -12.07 5.40
CA VAL A 39 -0.01 -12.70 5.03
C VAL A 39 0.95 -12.93 6.19
N ALA A 40 0.85 -12.17 7.27
CA ALA A 40 1.74 -12.30 8.43
C ALA A 40 1.12 -13.20 9.51
N GLY A 41 1.82 -14.27 9.85
CA GLY A 41 1.52 -15.18 10.96
C GLY A 41 2.16 -14.75 12.28
N GLU A 42 2.05 -15.63 13.28
CA GLU A 42 2.68 -15.42 14.59
C GLU A 42 4.21 -15.39 14.45
N GLY A 43 4.85 -14.34 14.95
CA GLY A 43 6.30 -14.15 14.85
C GLY A 43 6.79 -13.61 13.49
N GLU A 44 5.89 -13.28 12.57
CA GLU A 44 6.21 -12.61 11.31
C GLU A 44 5.89 -11.12 11.37
N ASN A 45 6.79 -10.28 10.85
CA ASN A 45 6.62 -8.83 10.80
C ASN A 45 6.57 -8.36 9.35
N LEU A 46 5.42 -7.80 8.94
CA LEU A 46 5.23 -7.23 7.61
C LEU A 46 5.84 -5.82 7.56
N LEU A 47 7.01 -5.69 6.93
CA LEU A 47 7.72 -4.42 6.78
C LEU A 47 7.18 -3.60 5.61
N HIS A 48 6.78 -4.30 4.55
CA HIS A 48 6.11 -3.73 3.38
C HIS A 48 5.05 -4.72 2.90
N ILE A 49 4.03 -4.26 2.19
CA ILE A 49 3.01 -5.18 1.64
C ILE A 49 3.60 -6.34 0.82
N TYR A 50 4.81 -6.18 0.28
CA TYR A 50 5.53 -7.20 -0.49
C TYR A 50 6.68 -7.90 0.26
N LEU A 51 6.92 -7.57 1.53
CA LEU A 51 8.05 -8.10 2.31
C LEU A 51 7.67 -8.29 3.78
N LYS A 52 7.78 -9.52 4.26
CA LYS A 52 7.78 -9.85 5.70
C LYS A 52 9.10 -10.47 6.13
N ILE A 53 9.45 -10.30 7.41
CA ILE A 53 10.60 -10.94 8.05
C ILE A 53 10.11 -11.67 9.29
N ASP A 54 10.51 -12.93 9.45
CA ASP A 54 10.16 -13.75 10.62
C ASP A 54 11.18 -13.63 11.77
N SER A 55 10.83 -14.16 12.94
CA SER A 55 11.72 -14.19 14.11
C SER A 55 12.98 -15.05 13.94
N GLU A 56 13.05 -15.89 12.91
CA GLU A 56 14.22 -16.70 12.52
C GLU A 56 15.10 -15.98 11.47
N ASN A 57 14.82 -14.70 11.19
CA ASN A 57 15.51 -13.85 10.23
C ASN A 57 15.35 -14.31 8.76
N ARG A 58 14.27 -15.01 8.42
CA ARG A 58 13.92 -15.28 7.03
C ARG A 58 13.13 -14.11 6.44
N ALA A 59 13.53 -13.68 5.25
CA ALA A 59 12.82 -12.67 4.49
C ALA A 59 11.95 -13.34 3.42
N THR A 60 10.65 -13.01 3.41
CA THR A 60 9.68 -13.60 2.49
C THR A 60 9.12 -12.53 1.56
N ALA A 61 9.34 -12.73 0.26
CA ALA A 61 8.77 -11.91 -0.81
C ALA A 61 7.31 -12.32 -1.06
N ILE A 62 6.38 -11.36 -1.04
CA ILE A 62 4.95 -11.59 -1.28
C ILE A 62 4.62 -11.10 -2.69
N LEU A 63 4.32 -12.03 -3.59
CA LEU A 63 4.34 -11.74 -5.03
C LEU A 63 2.95 -11.90 -5.66
N PRO A 64 2.34 -10.82 -6.21
CA PRO A 64 1.02 -10.86 -6.84
C PRO A 64 1.08 -11.26 -8.33
N HIS A 65 2.17 -11.86 -8.78
CA HIS A 65 2.39 -12.26 -10.17
C HIS A 65 2.21 -13.77 -10.32
N SER A 66 1.35 -14.16 -11.26
CA SER A 66 1.14 -15.59 -11.57
C SER A 66 2.41 -16.23 -12.13
N GLU A 67 2.74 -17.40 -11.60
CA GLU A 67 3.84 -18.24 -12.05
C GLU A 67 3.29 -19.43 -12.85
N MET A 68 3.80 -19.64 -14.07
CA MET A 68 3.39 -20.69 -15.00
C MET A 68 4.59 -21.43 -15.61
N GLY A 69 5.78 -21.27 -15.03
CA GLY A 69 7.06 -21.88 -15.44
C GLY A 69 8.08 -20.88 -16.01
N GLN A 70 7.78 -19.58 -16.03
CA GLN A 70 8.68 -18.53 -16.50
C GLN A 70 9.74 -18.11 -15.45
N GLY A 71 9.54 -18.44 -14.18
CA GLY A 71 10.48 -18.11 -13.10
C GLY A 71 10.39 -16.68 -12.58
N ALA A 72 9.21 -16.04 -12.69
CA ALA A 72 8.96 -14.70 -12.16
C ALA A 72 9.13 -14.65 -10.63
N GLN A 73 8.68 -15.68 -9.91
CA GLN A 73 8.82 -15.72 -8.44
C GLN A 73 10.30 -15.74 -8.02
N THR A 74 11.11 -16.58 -8.65
CA THR A 74 12.55 -16.66 -8.41
C THR A 74 13.24 -15.34 -8.74
N ALA A 75 12.99 -14.78 -9.94
CA ALA A 75 13.65 -13.56 -10.39
C ALA A 75 13.34 -12.35 -9.48
N LEU A 76 12.07 -12.17 -9.09
CA LEU A 76 11.67 -11.08 -8.19
C LEU A 76 12.25 -11.26 -6.78
N THR A 77 12.36 -12.50 -6.31
CA THR A 77 13.00 -12.80 -5.01
C THR A 77 14.50 -12.54 -5.04
N GLN A 78 15.17 -12.84 -6.16
CA GLN A 78 16.60 -12.51 -6.35
C GLN A 78 16.85 -11.01 -6.34
N MET A 79 16.01 -10.24 -7.04
CA MET A 79 16.08 -8.78 -7.01
C MET A 79 15.91 -8.22 -5.59
N LEU A 80 14.96 -8.76 -4.82
CA LEU A 80 14.75 -8.35 -3.44
C LEU A 80 15.94 -8.71 -2.55
N ALA A 81 16.50 -9.91 -2.73
CA ALA A 81 17.69 -10.35 -2.01
C ALA A 81 18.89 -9.43 -2.26
N GLU A 82 19.09 -9.01 -3.53
CA GLU A 82 20.16 -8.08 -3.92
C GLU A 82 19.96 -6.68 -3.30
N GLU A 83 18.73 -6.15 -3.31
CA GLU A 83 18.44 -4.84 -2.70
C GLU A 83 18.65 -4.84 -1.18
N MET A 84 18.36 -5.97 -0.53
CA MET A 84 18.52 -6.11 0.93
C MET A 84 19.92 -6.56 1.36
N ASP A 85 20.80 -6.92 0.43
CA ASP A 85 22.06 -7.63 0.69
C ASP A 85 21.85 -8.86 1.60
N ALA A 86 20.81 -9.63 1.30
CA ALA A 86 20.35 -10.76 2.11
C ALA A 86 20.93 -12.09 1.64
N ASP A 87 21.18 -13.00 2.60
CA ASP A 87 21.56 -14.38 2.29
C ASP A 87 20.42 -15.10 1.55
N TRP A 88 20.73 -15.61 0.36
CA TRP A 88 19.79 -16.33 -0.49
C TRP A 88 19.15 -17.54 0.22
N ASP A 89 19.90 -18.23 1.09
CA ASP A 89 19.39 -19.40 1.81
C ASP A 89 18.29 -19.04 2.82
N LEU A 90 18.22 -17.77 3.24
CA LEU A 90 17.20 -17.22 4.13
C LEU A 90 16.02 -16.57 3.37
N MET A 91 16.09 -16.48 2.04
CA MET A 91 15.02 -15.91 1.22
C MET A 91 13.92 -16.92 0.93
N ARG A 92 12.67 -16.51 1.09
CA ARG A 92 11.48 -17.27 0.70
C ARG A 92 10.59 -16.40 -0.18
N PHE A 93 9.65 -17.03 -0.86
CA PHE A 93 8.56 -16.33 -1.53
C PHE A 93 7.24 -17.01 -1.23
N GLU A 94 6.18 -16.22 -1.26
CA GLU A 94 4.80 -16.68 -1.19
C GLU A 94 3.96 -15.95 -2.24
N GLU A 95 2.97 -16.65 -2.79
CA GLU A 95 2.02 -16.03 -3.71
C GLU A 95 1.06 -15.14 -2.93
N ALA A 96 0.90 -13.90 -3.38
CA ALA A 96 0.04 -12.96 -2.70
C ALA A 96 -1.43 -13.44 -2.74
N PRO A 97 -2.20 -13.20 -1.67
CA PRO A 97 -3.61 -13.53 -1.66
C PRO A 97 -4.38 -12.69 -2.69
N ALA A 98 -5.48 -13.24 -3.21
CA ALA A 98 -6.35 -12.60 -4.21
C ALA A 98 -7.22 -11.50 -3.60
N ASN A 99 -6.57 -10.49 -3.02
CA ASN A 99 -7.15 -9.38 -2.28
C ASN A 99 -6.87 -8.04 -2.98
N ALA A 100 -7.73 -7.03 -2.75
CA ALA A 100 -7.65 -5.73 -3.42
C ALA A 100 -6.34 -4.98 -3.10
N GLU A 101 -5.76 -5.25 -1.93
CA GLU A 101 -4.49 -4.71 -1.45
C GLU A 101 -3.32 -5.05 -2.40
N TYR A 102 -3.39 -6.22 -3.05
CA TYR A 102 -2.38 -6.73 -3.98
C TYR A 102 -2.75 -6.51 -5.45
N ALA A 103 -3.90 -5.90 -5.73
CA ALA A 103 -4.38 -5.69 -7.09
C ALA A 103 -3.58 -4.58 -7.81
N ASN A 104 -3.10 -4.89 -9.01
CA ASN A 104 -2.49 -3.89 -9.89
C ASN A 104 -3.58 -3.06 -10.60
N MET A 105 -4.20 -2.14 -9.86
CA MET A 105 -5.28 -1.27 -10.36
C MET A 105 -4.86 -0.36 -11.51
N ALA A 106 -3.58 0.04 -11.57
CA ALA A 106 -3.07 0.85 -12.66
C ALA A 106 -3.08 0.07 -13.98
N LEU A 107 -2.64 -1.19 -13.94
CA LEU A 107 -2.72 -2.10 -15.08
C LEU A 107 -4.19 -2.38 -15.44
N GLY A 108 -5.04 -2.71 -14.46
CA GLY A 108 -6.46 -3.00 -14.69
C GLY A 108 -7.22 -1.88 -15.41
N ARG A 109 -6.99 -0.60 -15.04
CA ARG A 109 -7.62 0.55 -15.70
C ARG A 109 -7.20 0.78 -17.15
N GLY A 110 -6.06 0.26 -17.59
CA GLY A 110 -5.62 0.38 -18.97
C GLY A 110 -6.30 -0.61 -19.92
N TYR A 111 -6.90 -1.67 -19.37
CA TYR A 111 -7.52 -2.77 -20.12
C TYR A 111 -9.05 -2.85 -19.95
N LEU A 112 -9.64 -2.10 -19.01
CA LEU A 112 -11.09 -1.94 -18.82
C LEU A 112 -11.56 -0.61 -19.41
#